data_AF-A0A1I3IPL3-F1
#
_entry.id   AF-A0A1I3IPL3-F1
#
_cell.length_a   1.000
_cell.length_b   1.000
_cell.length_c   1.000
_cell.angle_alpha   90.00
_cell.angle_beta   90.00
_cell.angle_gamma   90.00
#
_symmetry.space_group_name_H-M   'P 1'
#
loop_
_entity.id
_entity.type
_entity.pdbx_description
1 polymer ?
#
loop_
_entity_poly.entity_id
_entity_poly.type
_entity_poly.pdbx_seq_one_letter_code
_entity_poly.pdbx_strand_id
1 'polypeptide(L)'
;MDKRKNRVQPIRLSPKFFPLDIHKSMFINDLMISIPQYYAQSWEKTVLESHNSNNKSWQIDITYESPRELGKVKNKFTGNLSLFFATGRSQTSSYRLKWDNEFAIQLAKDYPKSFVRALEFHIGDEHYKNLKYTEFDIGGFKEQLQVKIKWNDDKPVVTIKEFFRVKEESQGFPKVFNELSSYLIADYLLSSEDEILRRIQVSDWKLRENISKEVNENNIYILLNRELKEVYFGETKKSLSQRYPQTQKHHSFDEWTEYCIIQLPPDTSEHTRLLVERILIAAGSKLFPNILYIDKPVLDIQNGLILKNRKK
;
A
#
# COMPACT_ATOMS: atom_id res chain seq x y z
N MET A 1 7.24 37.00 14.98
CA MET A 1 6.75 36.58 13.64
C MET A 1 5.23 36.49 13.68
N ASP A 2 4.54 37.15 12.75
CA ASP A 2 3.09 37.18 12.68
C ASP A 2 2.53 35.78 12.29
N LYS A 3 1.85 35.11 13.24
CA LYS A 3 1.21 33.80 13.08
C LYS A 3 0.10 33.78 12.00
N ARG A 4 -0.20 34.92 11.36
CA ARG A 4 -1.26 35.06 10.35
C ARG A 4 -0.78 34.88 8.90
N LYS A 5 0.52 35.01 8.61
CA LYS A 5 1.03 35.00 7.21
C LYS A 5 0.92 33.64 6.50
N ASN A 6 0.88 32.53 7.23
CA ASN A 6 0.77 31.18 6.65
C ASN A 6 -0.63 30.56 6.82
N ARG A 7 -1.68 31.37 7.06
CA ARG A 7 -3.06 30.85 7.08
C ARG A 7 -3.53 30.60 5.65
N VAL A 8 -3.41 29.35 5.21
CA VAL A 8 -4.17 28.85 4.06
C VAL A 8 -5.65 29.01 4.40
N GLN A 9 -6.36 29.87 3.65
CA GLN A 9 -7.80 29.98 3.76
C GLN A 9 -8.45 28.64 3.39
N PRO A 10 -9.42 28.14 4.18
CA PRO A 10 -10.23 26.99 3.79
C PRO A 10 -10.88 27.26 2.44
N ILE A 11 -10.86 26.25 1.54
CA ILE A 11 -11.51 26.38 0.24
C ILE A 11 -13.01 26.47 0.49
N ARG A 12 -13.66 27.50 -0.05
CA ARG A 12 -15.11 27.63 0.06
C ARG A 12 -15.77 26.52 -0.74
N LEU A 13 -16.81 25.89 -0.17
CA LEU A 13 -17.64 24.95 -0.89
C LEU A 13 -18.25 25.65 -2.11
N SER A 14 -18.00 25.11 -3.30
CA SER A 14 -18.50 25.70 -4.54
C SER A 14 -20.01 25.49 -4.66
N PRO A 15 -20.74 26.41 -5.31
CA PRO A 15 -22.18 26.25 -5.52
C PRO A 15 -22.51 24.93 -6.23
N LYS A 16 -23.53 24.21 -5.73
CA LYS A 16 -24.01 22.92 -6.24
C LYS A 16 -23.02 21.74 -6.07
N PHE A 17 -21.98 21.91 -5.26
CA PHE A 17 -21.15 20.80 -4.79
C PHE A 17 -21.60 20.38 -3.39
N PHE A 18 -21.46 19.09 -3.07
CA PHE A 18 -21.54 18.60 -1.70
C PHE A 18 -20.14 18.25 -1.17
N PRO A 19 -19.88 18.42 0.14
CA PRO A 19 -18.62 17.99 0.75
C PRO A 19 -18.61 16.46 0.89
N LEU A 20 -17.47 15.85 0.59
CA LEU A 20 -17.23 14.42 0.70
C LEU A 20 -15.99 14.18 1.54
N ASP A 21 -16.14 13.42 2.61
CA ASP A 21 -15.01 12.94 3.40
C ASP A 21 -14.27 11.87 2.62
N ILE A 22 -12.94 11.99 2.53
CA ILE A 22 -12.15 10.92 1.95
C ILE A 22 -12.14 9.77 2.94
N HIS A 23 -12.55 8.56 2.53
CA HIS A 23 -12.68 7.38 3.39
C HIS A 23 -12.34 6.07 2.67
N LYS A 24 -12.20 4.96 3.41
CA LYS A 24 -11.64 3.70 2.91
C LYS A 24 -12.25 3.18 1.61
N SER A 25 -13.57 3.21 1.45
CA SER A 25 -14.24 2.67 0.24
C SER A 25 -13.89 3.43 -1.05
N MET A 26 -13.24 4.59 -0.95
CA MET A 26 -12.73 5.35 -2.10
C MET A 26 -11.44 4.78 -2.68
N PHE A 27 -10.74 3.96 -1.87
CA PHE A 27 -9.45 3.37 -2.22
C PHE A 27 -9.47 1.83 -2.17
N ILE A 28 -10.29 1.26 -1.30
CA ILE A 28 -10.25 -0.14 -0.89
C ILE A 28 -11.56 -0.83 -1.24
N ASN A 29 -11.47 -1.96 -1.96
CA ASN A 29 -12.53 -2.93 -2.31
C ASN A 29 -13.70 -2.39 -3.16
N ASP A 30 -14.39 -1.35 -2.69
CA ASP A 30 -15.65 -0.89 -3.27
C ASP A 30 -15.45 0.09 -4.43
N LEU A 31 -14.40 0.93 -4.32
CA LEU A 31 -14.08 2.05 -5.22
C LEU A 31 -15.29 2.94 -5.50
N MET A 32 -16.01 3.26 -4.43
CA MET A 32 -17.36 3.78 -4.52
C MET A 32 -17.72 4.68 -3.34
N ILE A 33 -18.60 5.64 -3.61
CA ILE A 33 -19.30 6.44 -2.61
C ILE A 33 -20.81 6.36 -2.80
N SER A 34 -21.55 6.56 -1.70
CA SER A 34 -22.99 6.82 -1.77
C SER A 34 -23.24 8.32 -1.88
N ILE A 35 -24.14 8.71 -2.77
CA ILE A 35 -24.53 10.11 -2.93
C ILE A 35 -25.52 10.47 -1.82
N PRO A 36 -25.28 11.57 -1.07
CA PRO A 36 -26.20 11.97 -0.01
C PRO A 36 -27.61 12.21 -0.54
N GLN A 37 -28.61 11.70 0.18
CA GLN A 37 -30.00 11.77 -0.27
C GLN A 37 -30.47 13.23 -0.49
N TYR A 38 -30.10 14.15 0.41
CA TYR A 38 -30.44 15.57 0.28
C TYR A 38 -29.87 16.18 -1.01
N TYR A 39 -28.71 15.69 -1.47
CA TYR A 39 -28.07 16.17 -2.69
C TYR A 39 -28.78 15.62 -3.92
N ALA A 40 -29.07 14.31 -3.94
CA ALA A 40 -29.81 13.70 -5.03
C ALA A 40 -31.22 14.30 -5.20
N GLN A 41 -31.90 14.61 -4.09
CA GLN A 41 -33.22 15.28 -4.10
C GLN A 41 -33.18 16.70 -4.66
N SER A 42 -32.01 17.33 -4.75
CA SER A 42 -31.85 18.66 -5.37
C SER A 42 -31.77 18.62 -6.90
N TRP A 43 -31.73 17.42 -7.50
CA TRP A 43 -31.78 17.27 -8.95
C TRP A 43 -33.18 17.57 -9.49
N GLU A 44 -33.26 17.84 -10.80
CA GLU A 44 -34.52 18.16 -11.45
C GLU A 44 -35.51 16.99 -11.31
N LYS A 45 -36.78 17.31 -11.05
CA LYS A 45 -37.83 16.32 -10.81
C LYS A 45 -37.99 15.35 -12.00
N THR A 46 -37.86 15.88 -13.22
CA THR A 46 -37.87 15.14 -14.48
C THR A 46 -36.78 14.05 -14.52
N VAL A 47 -35.57 14.38 -14.07
CA VAL A 47 -34.46 13.42 -13.97
C VAL A 47 -34.82 12.30 -12.99
N LEU A 48 -35.27 12.64 -11.79
CA LEU A 48 -35.58 11.65 -10.76
C LEU A 48 -36.74 10.71 -11.13
N GLU A 49 -37.78 11.23 -11.79
CA GLU A 49 -38.95 10.44 -12.22
C GLU A 49 -38.64 9.55 -13.42
N SER A 50 -37.65 9.90 -14.24
CA SER A 50 -37.25 9.09 -15.39
C SER A 50 -36.54 7.79 -15.00
N HIS A 51 -35.89 7.74 -13.83
CA HIS A 51 -35.03 6.64 -13.41
C HIS A 51 -35.83 5.46 -12.83
N ASN A 52 -35.61 4.28 -13.39
CA ASN A 52 -36.30 3.04 -13.08
C ASN A 52 -35.35 1.84 -13.26
N SER A 53 -35.85 0.61 -13.09
CA SER A 53 -35.04 -0.61 -13.17
C SER A 53 -34.31 -0.81 -14.49
N ASN A 54 -34.83 -0.22 -15.58
CA ASN A 54 -34.31 -0.36 -16.94
C ASN A 54 -33.23 0.69 -17.27
N ASN A 55 -33.18 1.81 -16.56
CA ASN A 55 -32.21 2.90 -16.73
C ASN A 55 -31.65 3.33 -15.37
N LYS A 56 -31.00 2.40 -14.66
CA LYS A 56 -30.46 2.59 -13.31
C LYS A 56 -28.93 2.70 -13.25
N SER A 57 -28.25 2.71 -14.39
CA SER A 57 -26.79 2.74 -14.45
C SER A 57 -26.33 3.58 -15.64
N TRP A 58 -25.37 4.47 -15.40
CA TRP A 58 -24.85 5.40 -16.38
C TRP A 58 -23.33 5.39 -16.32
N GLN A 59 -22.69 5.11 -17.46
CA GLN A 59 -21.28 5.40 -17.62
C GLN A 59 -21.07 6.92 -17.57
N ILE A 60 -20.02 7.34 -16.87
CA ILE A 60 -19.75 8.75 -16.63
C ILE A 60 -18.27 9.08 -16.86
N ASP A 61 -18.06 10.32 -17.26
CA ASP A 61 -16.74 10.96 -17.20
C ASP A 61 -16.59 11.70 -15.88
N ILE A 62 -15.55 11.37 -15.14
CA ILE A 62 -15.14 12.06 -13.92
C ILE A 62 -14.04 13.05 -14.31
N THR A 63 -14.34 14.34 -14.19
CA THR A 63 -13.32 15.38 -14.25
C THR A 63 -12.80 15.65 -12.84
N TYR A 64 -11.54 15.31 -12.62
CA TYR A 64 -10.86 15.50 -11.34
C TYR A 64 -9.84 16.64 -11.44
N GLU A 65 -9.88 17.58 -10.49
CA GLU A 65 -8.89 18.65 -10.34
C GLU A 65 -8.02 18.37 -9.11
N SER A 66 -6.70 18.24 -9.33
CA SER A 66 -5.74 17.94 -8.27
C SER A 66 -5.70 19.04 -7.20
N PRO A 67 -5.19 18.75 -5.99
CA PRO A 67 -5.01 19.73 -4.93
C PRO A 67 -4.30 21.01 -5.41
N ARG A 68 -4.63 22.14 -4.77
CA ARG A 68 -4.06 23.45 -5.10
C ARG A 68 -2.53 23.47 -5.06
N GLU A 69 -1.94 22.73 -4.12
CA GLU A 69 -0.49 22.60 -3.96
C GLU A 69 0.18 21.84 -5.12
N LEU A 70 -0.59 20.98 -5.82
CA LEU A 70 -0.17 20.22 -7.00
C LEU A 70 -0.54 20.91 -8.31
N GLY A 71 -0.86 22.21 -8.27
CA GLY A 71 -1.09 23.03 -9.47
C GLY A 71 -2.48 22.91 -10.10
N LYS A 72 -3.45 22.21 -9.47
CA LYS A 72 -4.82 22.05 -9.99
C LYS A 72 -4.88 21.44 -11.39
N VAL A 73 -4.03 20.45 -11.63
CA VAL A 73 -4.02 19.68 -12.87
C VAL A 73 -5.35 18.96 -13.03
N LYS A 74 -5.93 19.02 -14.22
CA LYS A 74 -7.20 18.37 -14.53
C LYS A 74 -6.95 17.05 -15.24
N ASN A 75 -7.44 15.98 -14.64
CA ASN A 75 -7.40 14.64 -15.19
C ASN A 75 -8.82 14.14 -15.44
N LYS A 76 -8.97 13.20 -16.38
CA LYS A 76 -10.24 12.56 -16.70
C LYS A 76 -10.15 11.08 -16.37
N PHE A 77 -11.21 10.57 -15.76
CA PHE A 77 -11.36 9.16 -15.41
C PHE A 77 -12.74 8.68 -15.80
N THR A 78 -12.92 7.37 -15.87
CA THR A 78 -14.21 6.75 -16.14
C THR A 78 -14.84 6.22 -14.86
N GLY A 79 -16.16 6.12 -14.85
CA GLY A 79 -16.89 5.55 -13.73
C GLY A 79 -18.31 5.15 -14.09
N ASN A 80 -19.05 4.74 -13.07
CA ASN A 80 -20.44 4.37 -13.18
C ASN A 80 -21.25 5.02 -12.04
N LEU A 81 -22.29 5.77 -12.40
CA LEU A 81 -23.33 6.17 -11.47
C LEU A 81 -24.44 5.12 -11.52
N SER A 82 -24.85 4.58 -10.38
CA SER A 82 -25.89 3.56 -10.31
C SER A 82 -26.95 3.87 -9.26
N LEU A 83 -28.22 3.61 -9.57
CA LEU A 83 -29.35 3.72 -8.66
C LEU A 83 -29.66 2.34 -8.06
N PHE A 84 -29.58 2.26 -6.74
CA PHE A 84 -29.92 1.09 -5.95
C PHE A 84 -31.31 1.28 -5.35
N PHE A 85 -32.25 0.42 -5.77
CA PHE A 85 -33.61 0.41 -5.24
C PHE A 85 -33.63 -0.26 -3.88
N ALA A 86 -34.22 0.42 -2.91
CA ALA A 86 -34.43 -0.08 -1.58
C ALA A 86 -35.36 -1.31 -1.58
N THR A 87 -34.99 -2.36 -0.84
CA THR A 87 -35.85 -3.53 -0.61
C THR A 87 -36.48 -3.43 0.78
N GLY A 88 -37.68 -2.86 0.86
CA GLY A 88 -38.45 -2.76 2.11
C GLY A 88 -39.19 -1.42 2.27
N ARG A 89 -40.24 -1.41 3.12
CA ARG A 89 -41.14 -0.25 3.29
C ARG A 89 -40.50 0.99 3.93
N SER A 90 -39.27 0.91 4.44
CA SER A 90 -38.60 1.97 5.22
C SER A 90 -37.29 2.48 4.62
N GLN A 91 -36.86 1.99 3.45
CA GLN A 91 -35.60 2.38 2.84
C GLN A 91 -35.82 3.26 1.59
N THR A 92 -35.02 4.30 1.44
CA THR A 92 -35.01 5.20 0.28
C THR A 92 -33.99 4.72 -0.74
N SER A 93 -34.33 4.76 -2.04
CA SER A 93 -33.38 4.42 -3.10
C SER A 93 -32.15 5.33 -3.03
N SER A 94 -30.96 4.79 -3.33
CA SER A 94 -29.69 5.50 -3.19
C SER A 94 -28.89 5.47 -4.48
N TYR A 95 -28.28 6.61 -4.83
CA TYR A 95 -27.32 6.67 -5.92
C TYR A 95 -25.93 6.35 -5.39
N ARG A 96 -25.16 5.59 -6.15
CA ARG A 96 -23.76 5.28 -5.84
C ARG A 96 -22.88 5.60 -7.04
N LEU A 97 -21.79 6.28 -6.76
CA LEU A 97 -20.77 6.64 -7.74
C LEU A 97 -19.59 5.68 -7.54
N LYS A 98 -19.31 4.85 -8.54
CA LYS A 98 -18.20 3.89 -8.56
C LYS A 98 -17.19 4.27 -9.65
N TRP A 99 -15.92 3.98 -9.43
CA TRP A 99 -14.82 4.25 -10.37
C TRP A 99 -13.86 3.06 -10.47
N ASP A 100 -12.90 3.19 -11.38
CA ASP A 100 -11.82 2.23 -11.61
C ASP A 100 -10.59 2.48 -10.72
N ASN A 101 -9.63 1.57 -10.81
CA ASN A 101 -8.36 1.67 -10.08
C ASN A 101 -7.57 2.92 -10.47
N GLU A 102 -7.68 3.41 -11.70
CA GLU A 102 -6.91 4.58 -12.15
C GLU A 102 -7.27 5.82 -11.32
N PHE A 103 -8.57 6.05 -11.10
CA PHE A 103 -8.99 7.16 -10.26
C PHE A 103 -8.60 6.96 -8.79
N ALA A 104 -8.71 5.74 -8.26
CA ALA A 104 -8.30 5.42 -6.90
C ALA A 104 -6.79 5.64 -6.68
N ILE A 105 -5.96 5.25 -7.65
CA ILE A 105 -4.50 5.48 -7.66
C ILE A 105 -4.21 6.98 -7.68
N GLN A 106 -4.91 7.76 -8.51
CA GLN A 106 -4.72 9.21 -8.53
C GLN A 106 -5.11 9.84 -7.19
N LEU A 107 -6.24 9.45 -6.61
CA LEU A 107 -6.65 9.92 -5.29
C LEU A 107 -5.63 9.56 -4.21
N ALA A 108 -5.08 8.35 -4.23
CA ALA A 108 -4.10 7.91 -3.25
C ALA A 108 -2.79 8.70 -3.37
N LYS A 109 -2.34 9.01 -4.60
CA LYS A 109 -1.18 9.87 -4.85
C LYS A 109 -1.39 11.30 -4.34
N ASP A 110 -2.59 11.84 -4.51
CA ASP A 110 -2.90 13.22 -4.13
C ASP A 110 -3.26 13.36 -2.64
N TYR A 111 -3.80 12.30 -2.03
CA TYR A 111 -4.22 12.22 -0.62
C TYR A 111 -3.60 11.01 0.10
N PRO A 112 -2.26 10.90 0.16
CA PRO A 112 -1.58 9.73 0.71
C PRO A 112 -1.87 9.53 2.19
N LYS A 113 -2.16 10.61 2.94
CA LYS A 113 -2.58 10.54 4.35
C LYS A 113 -3.88 9.79 4.53
N SER A 114 -4.93 10.24 3.83
CA SER A 114 -6.23 9.57 3.87
C SER A 114 -6.13 8.13 3.40
N PHE A 115 -5.27 7.85 2.42
CA PHE A 115 -5.02 6.48 1.98
C PHE A 115 -4.37 5.63 3.09
N VAL A 116 -3.28 6.07 3.71
CA VAL A 116 -2.61 5.33 4.80
C VAL A 116 -3.53 5.14 6.00
N ARG A 117 -4.34 6.15 6.34
CA ARG A 117 -5.36 6.01 7.39
C ARG A 117 -6.41 4.95 7.04
N ALA A 118 -6.87 4.95 5.79
CA ALA A 118 -7.80 3.93 5.31
C ALA A 118 -7.19 2.52 5.37
N LEU A 119 -5.90 2.38 5.04
CA LEU A 119 -5.17 1.12 5.18
C LEU A 119 -5.07 0.66 6.62
N GLU A 120 -4.64 1.54 7.52
CA GLU A 120 -4.49 1.24 8.95
C GLU A 120 -5.83 0.76 9.53
N PHE A 121 -6.92 1.47 9.22
CA PHE A 121 -8.25 1.06 9.66
C PHE A 121 -8.69 -0.27 9.04
N HIS A 122 -8.35 -0.53 7.78
CA HIS A 122 -8.72 -1.77 7.10
C HIS A 122 -7.93 -2.98 7.63
N ILE A 123 -6.63 -2.83 7.88
CA ILE A 123 -5.76 -3.88 8.41
C ILE A 123 -6.10 -4.14 9.88
N GLY A 124 -6.30 -3.08 10.66
CA GLY A 124 -6.65 -3.16 12.08
C GLY A 124 -8.15 -3.23 12.36
N ASP A 125 -8.99 -3.57 11.38
CA ASP A 125 -10.46 -3.41 11.46
C ASP A 125 -11.05 -4.06 12.72
N GLU A 126 -10.65 -5.29 13.06
CA GLU A 126 -11.11 -5.95 14.29
C GLU A 126 -10.58 -5.26 15.56
N HIS A 127 -9.31 -4.86 15.58
CA HIS A 127 -8.70 -4.16 16.71
C HIS A 127 -9.41 -2.83 17.00
N TYR A 128 -9.61 -2.01 15.97
CA TYR A 128 -10.23 -0.69 16.10
C TYR A 128 -11.73 -0.77 16.40
N LYS A 129 -12.44 -1.76 15.82
CA LYS A 129 -13.84 -2.04 16.20
C LYS A 129 -13.99 -2.40 17.67
N ASN A 130 -13.07 -3.20 18.22
CA ASN A 130 -13.08 -3.56 19.64
C ASN A 130 -12.83 -2.35 20.55
N LEU A 131 -12.00 -1.40 20.10
CA LEU A 131 -11.78 -0.11 20.77
C LEU A 131 -12.90 0.92 20.54
N LYS A 132 -13.92 0.59 19.72
CA LYS A 132 -15.00 1.48 19.29
C LYS A 132 -14.50 2.73 18.53
N TYR A 133 -13.38 2.60 17.83
CA TYR A 133 -12.86 3.64 16.97
C TYR A 133 -13.42 3.52 15.56
N THR A 134 -13.67 4.68 14.94
CA THR A 134 -13.99 4.84 13.54
C THR A 134 -12.72 5.13 12.74
N GLU A 135 -12.80 5.04 11.41
CA GLU A 135 -11.69 5.41 10.53
C GLU A 135 -11.15 6.82 10.82
N PHE A 136 -12.03 7.76 11.18
CA PHE A 136 -11.66 9.16 11.42
C PHE A 136 -11.00 9.40 12.78
N ASP A 137 -11.10 8.44 13.70
CA ASP A 137 -10.37 8.49 14.98
C ASP A 137 -8.90 8.12 14.80
N ILE A 138 -8.55 7.49 13.67
CA ILE A 138 -7.18 7.10 13.34
C ILE A 138 -6.43 8.28 12.73
N GLY A 139 -5.26 8.58 13.31
CA GLY A 139 -4.38 9.65 12.85
C GLY A 139 -4.84 11.07 13.22
N GLY A 140 -6.07 11.27 13.71
CA GLY A 140 -6.54 12.56 14.23
C GLY A 140 -6.66 13.66 13.18
N PHE A 141 -6.84 13.30 11.90
CA PHE A 141 -6.96 14.26 10.81
C PHE A 141 -8.05 13.87 9.80
N LYS A 142 -8.45 14.86 8.98
CA LYS A 142 -9.51 14.72 7.99
C LYS A 142 -9.13 15.42 6.70
N GLU A 143 -9.39 14.80 5.56
CA GLU A 143 -9.27 15.43 4.23
C GLU A 143 -10.60 15.24 3.51
N GLN A 144 -10.98 16.22 2.71
CA GLN A 144 -12.28 16.29 2.07
C GLN A 144 -12.17 16.74 0.62
N LEU A 145 -13.02 16.15 -0.21
CA LEU A 145 -13.31 16.58 -1.56
C LEU A 145 -14.62 17.34 -1.57
N GLN A 146 -14.87 18.03 -2.67
CA GLN A 146 -16.20 18.49 -3.03
C GLN A 146 -16.57 17.86 -4.37
N VAL A 147 -17.78 17.31 -4.44
CA VAL A 147 -18.27 16.58 -5.61
C VAL A 147 -19.51 17.28 -6.18
N LYS A 148 -19.56 17.38 -7.51
CA LYS A 148 -20.72 17.87 -8.25
C LYS A 148 -21.12 16.86 -9.31
N ILE A 149 -22.41 16.59 -9.40
CA ILE A 149 -23.02 15.79 -10.46
C ILE A 149 -23.98 16.71 -11.21
N LYS A 150 -23.75 16.91 -12.50
CA LYS A 150 -24.65 17.66 -13.38
C LYS A 150 -25.26 16.72 -14.40
N TRP A 151 -26.57 16.76 -14.55
CA TRP A 151 -27.28 16.06 -15.61
C TRP A 151 -27.35 16.95 -16.86
N ASN A 152 -26.92 16.42 -18.01
CA ASN A 152 -27.13 17.01 -19.34
C ASN A 152 -27.81 15.93 -20.20
N ASP A 153 -29.07 16.11 -20.57
CA ASP A 153 -29.81 15.16 -21.42
C ASP A 153 -29.68 13.70 -20.95
N ASP A 154 -30.02 13.43 -19.68
CA ASP A 154 -29.88 12.13 -18.98
C ASP A 154 -28.46 11.55 -18.87
N LYS A 155 -27.44 12.32 -19.24
CA LYS A 155 -26.03 11.94 -19.03
C LYS A 155 -25.45 12.68 -17.81
N PRO A 156 -25.05 11.96 -16.75
CA PRO A 156 -24.39 12.57 -15.61
C PRO A 156 -22.94 12.91 -15.95
N VAL A 157 -22.53 14.13 -15.61
CA VAL A 157 -21.14 14.59 -15.67
C VAL A 157 -20.67 14.89 -14.25
N VAL A 158 -19.55 14.29 -13.86
CA VAL A 158 -19.04 14.38 -12.48
C VAL A 158 -17.81 15.28 -12.44
N THR A 159 -17.79 16.19 -11.47
CA THR A 159 -16.62 17.02 -11.16
C THR A 159 -16.22 16.82 -9.71
N ILE A 160 -14.96 16.46 -9.49
CA ILE A 160 -14.38 16.25 -8.17
C ILE A 160 -13.17 17.16 -8.02
N LYS A 161 -13.06 17.85 -6.89
CA LYS A 161 -11.91 18.70 -6.57
C LYS A 161 -11.70 18.83 -5.08
N GLU A 162 -10.55 19.36 -4.69
CA GLU A 162 -10.19 19.62 -3.30
C GLU A 162 -11.23 20.49 -2.58
N PHE A 163 -11.61 20.09 -1.36
CA PHE A 163 -12.34 20.95 -0.41
C PHE A 163 -11.49 21.26 0.82
N PHE A 164 -10.82 20.26 1.38
CA PHE A 164 -9.94 20.43 2.52
C PHE A 164 -8.80 19.40 2.50
N ARG A 165 -7.58 19.86 2.79
CA ARG A 165 -6.38 19.02 2.87
C ARG A 165 -5.56 19.43 4.09
N VAL A 166 -4.91 18.45 4.72
CA VAL A 166 -4.06 18.70 5.89
C VAL A 166 -2.68 19.12 5.40
N LYS A 167 -2.15 20.22 5.93
CA LYS A 167 -0.83 20.76 5.55
C LYS A 167 0.29 19.71 5.60
N GLU A 168 1.26 19.82 4.71
CA GLU A 168 2.47 19.00 4.77
C GLU A 168 3.30 19.29 6.02
N GLU A 169 3.36 20.55 6.48
CA GLU A 169 4.13 20.96 7.66
C GLU A 169 3.65 20.35 8.98
N SER A 170 2.39 19.90 9.06
CA SER A 170 1.88 19.17 10.22
C SER A 170 2.20 17.66 10.18
N GLN A 171 2.86 17.21 9.12
CA GLN A 171 3.47 15.88 9.08
C GLN A 171 4.80 15.97 9.82
N GLY A 172 5.03 15.09 10.80
CA GLY A 172 6.33 15.04 11.48
C GLY A 172 7.50 14.78 10.52
N PHE A 173 7.23 14.09 9.40
CA PHE A 173 8.24 13.69 8.40
C PHE A 173 7.68 13.67 6.96
N PRO A 174 7.34 14.82 6.35
CA PRO A 174 6.61 14.87 5.08
C PRO A 174 7.38 14.29 3.89
N LYS A 175 8.71 14.45 3.88
CA LYS A 175 9.55 13.92 2.80
C LYS A 175 9.60 12.39 2.81
N VAL A 176 9.80 11.79 3.98
CA VAL A 176 9.81 10.32 4.14
C VAL A 176 8.45 9.74 3.79
N PHE A 177 7.38 10.40 4.23
CA PHE A 177 6.02 9.99 3.92
C PHE A 177 5.72 10.07 2.41
N ASN A 178 6.07 11.16 1.72
CA ASN A 178 5.83 11.28 0.27
C ASN A 178 6.60 10.22 -0.52
N GLU A 179 7.85 9.94 -0.16
CA GLU A 179 8.66 8.90 -0.81
C GLU A 179 8.12 7.49 -0.55
N LEU A 180 7.78 7.15 0.71
CA LEU A 180 7.36 5.79 1.08
C LEU A 180 5.88 5.51 0.85
N SER A 181 5.01 6.53 0.86
CA SER A 181 3.57 6.34 0.64
C SER A 181 3.29 5.80 -0.76
N SER A 182 4.03 6.23 -1.78
CA SER A 182 3.89 5.71 -3.14
C SER A 182 4.18 4.21 -3.21
N TYR A 183 5.16 3.71 -2.43
CA TYR A 183 5.44 2.28 -2.31
C TYR A 183 4.31 1.53 -1.60
N LEU A 184 3.81 2.05 -0.47
CA LEU A 184 2.69 1.46 0.27
C LEU A 184 1.37 1.47 -0.54
N ILE A 185 1.16 2.53 -1.34
CA ILE A 185 0.03 2.68 -2.27
C ILE A 185 0.13 1.68 -3.40
N ALA A 186 1.30 1.55 -4.01
CA ALA A 186 1.53 0.57 -5.07
C ALA A 186 1.37 -0.87 -4.54
N ASP A 187 1.93 -1.17 -3.36
CA ASP A 187 1.85 -2.48 -2.71
C ASP A 187 0.40 -2.89 -2.41
N TYR A 188 -0.44 -1.95 -1.97
CA TYR A 188 -1.81 -2.24 -1.60
C TYR A 188 -2.83 -2.15 -2.77
N LEU A 189 -2.66 -1.23 -3.71
CA LEU A 189 -3.61 -1.07 -4.84
C LEU A 189 -3.35 -2.04 -5.99
N LEU A 190 -2.14 -2.61 -6.09
CA LEU A 190 -1.78 -3.58 -7.13
C LEU A 190 -1.95 -5.04 -6.67
N SER A 191 -2.25 -5.28 -5.40
CA SER A 191 -2.40 -6.62 -4.85
C SER A 191 -3.76 -7.26 -5.19
N SER A 192 -3.80 -7.99 -6.32
CA SER A 192 -4.77 -9.05 -6.54
C SER A 192 -4.52 -10.23 -5.58
N GLU A 193 -5.49 -11.15 -5.41
CA GLU A 193 -5.34 -12.37 -4.59
C GLU A 193 -4.07 -13.19 -4.93
N ASP A 194 -3.58 -13.11 -6.17
CA ASP A 194 -2.31 -13.72 -6.60
C ASP A 194 -1.05 -13.12 -5.93
N GLU A 195 -1.10 -11.91 -5.35
CA GLU A 195 0.05 -11.22 -4.75
C GLU A 195 0.24 -11.48 -3.24
N ILE A 196 -0.62 -12.29 -2.60
CA ILE A 196 -0.32 -12.85 -1.27
C ILE A 196 1.00 -13.65 -1.30
N LEU A 197 1.38 -14.15 -2.47
CA LEU A 197 2.67 -14.79 -2.76
C LEU A 197 3.89 -13.83 -2.76
N ARG A 198 3.69 -12.50 -2.69
CA ARG A 198 4.75 -11.48 -2.72
C ARG A 198 5.18 -10.97 -1.34
N ARG A 199 4.56 -11.45 -0.25
CA ARG A 199 5.10 -11.18 1.10
C ARG A 199 6.45 -11.88 1.25
N ILE A 200 7.45 -11.14 1.73
CA ILE A 200 8.72 -11.73 2.17
C ILE A 200 8.41 -12.71 3.30
N GLN A 201 8.49 -14.01 3.01
CA GLN A 201 8.30 -15.05 4.01
C GLN A 201 9.66 -15.41 4.59
N VAL A 202 9.84 -15.09 5.88
CA VAL A 202 11.03 -15.48 6.64
C VAL A 202 10.69 -16.76 7.38
N SER A 203 11.43 -17.83 7.13
CA SER A 203 11.27 -19.06 7.89
C SER A 203 11.91 -18.96 9.27
N ASP A 204 11.44 -19.74 10.22
CA ASP A 204 12.21 -20.03 11.44
C ASP A 204 13.55 -20.70 11.09
N TRP A 205 14.47 -20.72 12.07
CA TRP A 205 15.70 -21.51 11.98
C TRP A 205 15.36 -23.00 11.94
N LYS A 206 15.90 -23.71 10.94
CA LYS A 206 15.74 -25.14 10.72
C LYS A 206 17.09 -25.84 10.78
N LEU A 207 17.10 -27.08 11.27
CA LEU A 207 18.30 -27.93 11.25
C LEU A 207 18.64 -28.39 9.84
N ARG A 208 19.94 -28.45 9.51
CA ARG A 208 20.47 -28.92 8.21
C ARG A 208 19.91 -30.28 7.80
N GLU A 209 19.68 -31.18 8.74
CA GLU A 209 19.11 -32.51 8.48
C GLU A 209 17.74 -32.43 7.78
N ASN A 210 16.97 -31.38 8.04
CA ASN A 210 15.68 -31.12 7.43
C ASN A 210 15.77 -30.40 6.08
N ILE A 211 16.97 -30.17 5.52
CA ILE A 211 17.12 -29.44 4.26
C ILE A 211 16.38 -30.14 3.10
N SER A 212 16.26 -31.47 3.11
CA SER A 212 15.52 -32.20 2.07
C SER A 212 14.05 -31.82 1.96
N LYS A 213 13.46 -31.25 3.01
CA LYS A 213 12.07 -30.75 3.04
C LYS A 213 11.94 -29.32 2.51
N GLU A 214 13.06 -28.63 2.26
CA GLU A 214 13.05 -27.25 1.78
C GLU A 214 12.86 -27.21 0.26
N VAL A 215 11.65 -26.87 -0.16
CA VAL A 215 11.21 -26.84 -1.56
C VAL A 215 10.99 -25.43 -2.08
N ASN A 216 11.02 -24.41 -1.22
CA ASN A 216 10.81 -23.04 -1.65
C ASN A 216 11.92 -22.62 -2.60
N GLU A 217 11.58 -21.89 -3.66
CA GLU A 217 12.49 -21.39 -4.67
C GLU A 217 12.62 -19.86 -4.56
N ASN A 218 13.60 -19.31 -5.27
CA ASN A 218 13.88 -17.87 -5.31
C ASN A 218 14.16 -17.27 -3.92
N ASN A 219 15.17 -17.81 -3.24
CA ASN A 219 15.45 -17.47 -1.85
C ASN A 219 16.74 -16.67 -1.69
N ILE A 220 16.74 -15.82 -0.66
CA ILE A 220 17.96 -15.55 0.11
C ILE A 220 18.02 -16.59 1.22
N TYR A 221 19.19 -17.19 1.42
CA TYR A 221 19.41 -18.15 2.50
C TYR A 221 20.47 -17.63 3.46
N ILE A 222 20.29 -17.98 4.73
CA ILE A 222 21.22 -17.71 5.82
C ILE A 222 21.64 -19.06 6.39
N LEU A 223 22.94 -19.33 6.38
CA LEU A 223 23.52 -20.52 7.00
C LEU A 223 24.20 -20.12 8.29
N LEU A 224 23.99 -20.91 9.34
CA LEU A 224 24.52 -20.67 10.67
C LEU A 224 25.23 -21.92 11.17
N ASN A 225 26.45 -21.75 11.68
CA ASN A 225 27.02 -22.66 12.66
C ASN A 225 26.98 -21.94 14.01
N ARG A 226 26.05 -22.35 14.87
CA ARG A 226 25.82 -21.67 16.16
C ARG A 226 26.96 -21.90 17.14
N GLU A 227 27.61 -23.06 17.09
CA GLU A 227 28.73 -23.42 17.98
C GLU A 227 30.00 -22.64 17.65
N LEU A 228 30.37 -22.60 16.36
CA LEU A 228 31.51 -21.84 15.86
C LEU A 228 31.22 -20.34 15.73
N LYS A 229 29.97 -19.93 15.99
CA LYS A 229 29.47 -18.57 15.81
C LYS A 229 29.70 -18.06 14.39
N GLU A 230 29.41 -18.85 13.37
CA GLU A 230 29.68 -18.50 11.97
C GLU A 230 28.39 -18.31 11.17
N VAL A 231 28.34 -17.27 10.34
CA VAL A 231 27.17 -16.96 9.50
C VAL A 231 27.58 -16.75 8.04
N TYR A 232 26.72 -17.18 7.14
CA TYR A 232 26.90 -17.00 5.70
C TYR A 232 25.56 -16.60 5.05
N PHE A 233 25.59 -15.60 4.19
CA PHE A 233 24.44 -15.19 3.37
C PHE A 233 24.63 -15.64 1.93
N GLY A 234 23.59 -16.14 1.29
CA GLY A 234 23.66 -16.45 -0.13
C GLY A 234 22.31 -16.34 -0.82
N GLU A 235 22.32 -16.52 -2.13
CA GLU A 235 21.11 -16.58 -2.93
C GLU A 235 21.01 -17.84 -3.77
N THR A 236 19.79 -18.24 -4.08
CA THR A 236 19.53 -19.26 -5.08
C THR A 236 18.19 -19.02 -5.78
N LYS A 237 18.19 -19.18 -7.12
CA LYS A 237 16.94 -19.28 -7.89
C LYS A 237 16.17 -20.56 -7.54
N LYS A 238 16.91 -21.66 -7.35
CA LYS A 238 16.40 -22.99 -6.99
C LYS A 238 16.14 -23.08 -5.50
N SER A 239 15.59 -24.20 -5.03
CA SER A 239 15.50 -24.47 -3.61
C SER A 239 16.87 -24.63 -2.94
N LEU A 240 16.91 -24.37 -1.62
CA LEU A 240 18.15 -24.55 -0.86
C LEU A 240 18.62 -26.01 -0.88
N SER A 241 17.69 -26.96 -0.87
CA SER A 241 17.97 -28.40 -1.00
C SER A 241 18.65 -28.78 -2.31
N GLN A 242 18.29 -28.11 -3.42
CA GLN A 242 18.95 -28.30 -4.70
C GLN A 242 20.30 -27.59 -4.77
N ARG A 243 20.48 -26.49 -4.04
CA ARG A 243 21.76 -25.77 -3.96
C ARG A 243 22.79 -26.51 -3.09
N TYR A 244 22.34 -27.12 -2.00
CA TYR A 244 23.15 -27.92 -1.08
C TYR A 244 22.58 -29.34 -0.94
N PRO A 245 22.73 -30.20 -1.96
CA PRO A 245 22.27 -31.58 -1.88
C PRO A 245 23.07 -32.36 -0.84
N GLN A 246 22.39 -33.22 -0.06
CA GLN A 246 23.04 -34.03 1.00
C GLN A 246 24.16 -34.95 0.48
N THR A 247 24.16 -35.25 -0.82
CA THR A 247 25.10 -36.17 -1.46
C THR A 247 26.39 -35.50 -1.94
N GLN A 248 26.54 -34.17 -1.81
CA GLN A 248 27.72 -33.45 -2.31
C GLN A 248 28.28 -32.48 -1.26
N LYS A 249 29.61 -32.43 -1.14
CA LYS A 249 30.29 -31.38 -0.36
C LYS A 249 30.35 -30.09 -1.15
N HIS A 250 29.95 -28.98 -0.53
CA HIS A 250 29.92 -27.67 -1.18
C HIS A 250 31.15 -26.84 -0.82
N HIS A 251 31.72 -26.12 -1.79
CA HIS A 251 33.05 -25.51 -1.65
C HIS A 251 33.10 -24.20 -0.84
N SER A 252 31.96 -23.53 -0.62
CA SER A 252 31.91 -22.18 -0.02
C SER A 252 31.85 -22.19 1.51
N PHE A 253 30.97 -23.01 2.10
CA PHE A 253 30.75 -23.11 3.54
C PHE A 253 29.96 -24.40 3.83
N ASP A 254 30.61 -25.41 4.40
CA ASP A 254 30.04 -26.75 4.58
C ASP A 254 29.89 -27.16 6.06
N GLU A 255 30.32 -26.32 7.00
CA GLU A 255 30.29 -26.63 8.44
C GLU A 255 29.03 -26.11 9.15
N TRP A 256 28.06 -25.56 8.41
CA TRP A 256 26.82 -25.05 8.98
C TRP A 256 25.89 -26.17 9.46
N THR A 257 25.14 -25.89 10.51
CA THR A 257 24.23 -26.82 11.20
C THR A 257 22.78 -26.37 11.12
N GLU A 258 22.55 -25.07 10.92
CA GLU A 258 21.23 -24.45 10.86
C GLU A 258 21.10 -23.57 9.62
N TYR A 259 19.86 -23.42 9.13
CA TYR A 259 19.53 -22.54 8.04
C TYR A 259 18.22 -21.80 8.27
N CYS A 260 18.11 -20.63 7.66
CA CYS A 260 16.88 -19.86 7.51
C CYS A 260 16.78 -19.43 6.05
N ILE A 261 15.56 -19.40 5.50
CA ILE A 261 15.31 -18.85 4.18
C ILE A 261 14.41 -17.63 4.27
N ILE A 262 14.71 -16.65 3.43
CA ILE A 262 13.88 -15.51 3.13
C ILE A 262 13.40 -15.71 1.69
N GLN A 263 12.16 -16.15 1.54
CA GLN A 263 11.57 -16.38 0.23
C GLN A 263 11.22 -15.03 -0.40
N LEU A 264 11.75 -14.80 -1.61
CA LEU A 264 11.45 -13.61 -2.39
C LEU A 264 10.24 -13.89 -3.30
N PRO A 265 9.53 -12.84 -3.75
CA PRO A 265 8.48 -12.97 -4.76
C PRO A 265 8.94 -13.81 -5.95
N PRO A 266 8.13 -14.72 -6.52
CA PRO A 266 8.52 -15.59 -7.64
C PRO A 266 9.14 -14.84 -8.83
N ASP A 267 8.65 -13.62 -9.10
CA ASP A 267 9.08 -12.78 -10.21
C ASP A 267 10.41 -12.02 -9.95
N THR A 268 11.02 -12.19 -8.78
CA THR A 268 12.26 -11.48 -8.44
C THR A 268 13.39 -11.89 -9.40
N SER A 269 13.87 -10.93 -10.18
CA SER A 269 14.95 -11.14 -11.15
C SER A 269 16.24 -11.62 -10.47
N GLU A 270 17.08 -12.32 -11.21
CA GLU A 270 18.41 -12.72 -10.74
C GLU A 270 19.25 -11.52 -10.31
N HIS A 271 19.20 -10.43 -11.07
CA HIS A 271 19.94 -9.20 -10.73
C HIS A 271 19.49 -8.62 -9.39
N THR A 272 18.18 -8.55 -9.16
CA THR A 272 17.60 -8.08 -7.90
C THR A 272 17.98 -8.99 -6.75
N ARG A 273 17.88 -10.31 -6.92
CA ARG A 273 18.23 -11.29 -5.89
C ARG A 273 19.72 -11.22 -5.50
N LEU A 274 20.61 -11.10 -6.48
CA LEU A 274 22.04 -10.86 -6.26
C LEU A 274 22.32 -9.52 -5.57
N LEU A 275 21.56 -8.47 -5.91
CA LEU A 275 21.68 -7.18 -5.24
C LEU A 275 21.31 -7.30 -3.75
N VAL A 276 20.23 -7.99 -3.43
CA VAL A 276 19.81 -8.24 -2.04
C VAL A 276 20.87 -9.06 -1.28
N GLU A 277 21.42 -10.12 -1.88
CA GLU A 277 22.55 -10.89 -1.32
C GLU A 277 23.71 -9.94 -0.96
N ARG A 278 24.12 -9.09 -1.91
CA ARG A 278 25.24 -8.15 -1.73
C ARG A 278 24.97 -7.11 -0.64
N ILE A 279 23.73 -6.61 -0.54
CA ILE A 279 23.33 -5.68 0.53
C ILE A 279 23.46 -6.36 1.89
N LEU A 280 22.99 -7.59 2.04
CA LEU A 280 23.07 -8.33 3.30
C LEU A 280 24.52 -8.65 3.68
N ILE A 281 25.36 -9.02 2.72
CA ILE A 281 26.80 -9.22 2.95
C ILE A 281 27.47 -7.90 3.37
N ALA A 282 27.17 -6.79 2.68
CA ALA A 282 27.73 -5.48 3.00
C ALA A 282 27.31 -5.02 4.41
N ALA A 283 26.02 -5.11 4.74
CA ALA A 283 25.52 -4.78 6.07
C ALA A 283 26.11 -5.70 7.15
N GLY A 284 26.10 -7.01 6.89
CA GLY A 284 26.71 -8.01 7.77
C GLY A 284 28.18 -7.73 8.03
N SER A 285 28.95 -7.29 7.04
CA SER A 285 30.37 -6.96 7.23
C SER A 285 30.64 -5.75 8.12
N LYS A 286 29.67 -4.84 8.25
CA LYS A 286 29.77 -3.72 9.19
C LYS A 286 29.42 -4.13 10.62
N LEU A 287 28.63 -5.19 10.77
CA LEU A 287 28.17 -5.69 12.06
C LEU A 287 29.09 -6.78 12.63
N PHE A 288 29.57 -7.69 11.79
CA PHE A 288 30.23 -8.92 12.16
C PHE A 288 31.71 -8.95 11.73
N PRO A 289 32.62 -9.51 12.54
CA PRO A 289 33.97 -9.87 12.11
C PRO A 289 33.95 -10.63 10.79
N ASN A 290 34.80 -10.22 9.86
CA ASN A 290 34.80 -10.75 8.50
C ASN A 290 36.17 -10.56 7.84
N ILE A 291 36.40 -11.28 6.74
CA ILE A 291 37.63 -11.19 5.92
C ILE A 291 37.46 -10.31 4.67
N LEU A 292 36.28 -9.73 4.47
CA LEU A 292 35.90 -9.03 3.24
C LEU A 292 36.35 -7.58 3.24
N TYR A 293 36.18 -6.91 4.37
CA TYR A 293 36.43 -5.48 4.52
C TYR A 293 37.40 -5.24 5.66
N ILE A 294 38.21 -4.18 5.50
CA ILE A 294 39.22 -3.77 6.49
C ILE A 294 38.56 -3.05 7.66
N ASP A 295 37.37 -2.47 7.43
CA ASP A 295 36.65 -1.71 8.44
C ASP A 295 36.36 -2.54 9.68
N LYS A 296 36.56 -1.92 10.85
CA LYS A 296 36.28 -2.55 12.12
C LYS A 296 34.77 -2.75 12.28
N PRO A 297 34.30 -4.00 12.48
CA PRO A 297 32.89 -4.28 12.71
C PRO A 297 32.41 -3.74 14.07
N VAL A 298 31.10 -3.54 14.21
CA VAL A 298 30.47 -3.09 15.45
C VAL A 298 30.57 -4.16 16.55
N LEU A 299 30.35 -5.43 16.21
CA LEU A 299 30.45 -6.55 17.16
C LEU A 299 31.86 -7.14 17.12
N ASP A 300 32.40 -7.49 18.29
CA ASP A 300 33.68 -8.17 18.42
C ASP A 300 33.53 -9.71 18.28
N ILE A 301 34.65 -10.43 18.21
CA ILE A 301 34.68 -11.89 18.09
C ILE A 301 34.18 -12.59 19.36
N GLN A 302 34.30 -11.95 20.53
CA GLN A 302 33.85 -12.53 21.80
C GLN A 302 32.32 -12.54 21.90
N ASN A 303 31.67 -11.53 21.32
CA ASN A 303 30.25 -11.22 21.47
C ASN A 303 29.43 -11.33 20.16
N GLY A 304 30.06 -11.58 19.01
CA GLY A 304 29.41 -11.58 17.69
C GLY A 304 29.58 -12.88 16.89
N LEU A 305 28.81 -13.00 15.80
CA LEU A 305 29.01 -14.01 14.76
C LEU A 305 30.12 -13.57 13.80
N ILE A 306 30.83 -14.51 13.18
CA ILE A 306 31.83 -14.29 12.14
C ILE A 306 31.18 -14.50 10.78
N LEU A 307 31.23 -13.50 9.91
CA LEU A 307 30.73 -13.58 8.54
C LEU A 307 31.72 -14.33 7.65
N LYS A 308 31.30 -15.46 7.07
CA LYS A 308 32.13 -16.38 6.28
C LYS A 308 32.05 -16.15 4.76
N ASN A 309 31.25 -15.18 4.30
CA ASN A 309 31.21 -14.81 2.89
C ASN A 309 32.61 -14.44 2.38
N ARG A 310 32.91 -14.81 1.13
CA ARG A 310 34.18 -14.52 0.45
C ARG A 310 33.95 -13.52 -0.70
N LYS A 311 34.96 -12.74 -1.05
CA LYS A 311 34.91 -11.91 -2.27
C LYS A 311 34.80 -12.88 -3.45
N LYS A 312 33.75 -12.72 -4.25
CA LYS A 312 33.60 -13.42 -5.53
C LYS A 312 34.55 -12.81 -6.54
#